data_AF-A0A920ART7-F1
#
_entry.id   AF-A0A920ART7-F1
#
_cell.length_a   1.000
_cell.length_b   1.000
_cell.length_c   1.000
_cell.angle_alpha   90.00
_cell.angle_beta   90.00
_cell.angle_gamma   90.00
#
_symmetry.space_group_name_H-M   'P 1'
#
loop_
_entity.id
_entity.type
_entity.pdbx_description
1 polymer ?
#
loop_
_entity_poly.entity_id
_entity_poly.type
_entity_poly.pdbx_seq_one_letter_code
_entity_poly.pdbx_strand_id
1 'polypeptide(L)'
;MDYIFYYSGELPKHVLTSLNAVLSVEDDSKIYFCGSDNSKLDHDRVTFINSKYFFDSHYINKIEELEKFERLDNNPLWKTSLQRIFYLYEIANHFNIDKFIHFDNDVIVFKPLMQSIRFLKIQK
;
A
#
# COMPACT_ATOMS: atom_id res chain seq x y z
N MET A 1 5.00 -6.41 12.66
CA MET A 1 5.53 -5.98 11.35
C MET A 1 4.68 -4.82 10.91
N ASP A 2 5.25 -3.81 10.28
CA ASP A 2 4.46 -2.69 9.77
C ASP A 2 3.86 -3.03 8.41
N TYR A 3 2.73 -2.41 8.10
CA TYR A 3 2.02 -2.61 6.84
C TYR A 3 1.90 -1.30 6.11
N ILE A 4 2.05 -1.34 4.78
CA ILE A 4 1.82 -0.19 3.92
C ILE A 4 0.72 -0.54 2.93
N PHE A 5 -0.37 0.22 2.99
CA PHE A 5 -1.48 0.15 2.05
C PHE A 5 -1.47 1.36 1.13
N TYR A 6 -1.86 1.16 -0.12
CA TYR A 6 -1.98 2.24 -1.11
C TYR A 6 -3.28 2.08 -1.89
N TYR A 7 -4.02 3.17 -2.01
CA TYR A 7 -5.19 3.23 -2.87
C TYR A 7 -5.38 4.65 -3.43
N SER A 8 -5.57 4.76 -4.74
CA SER A 8 -5.86 6.02 -5.41
C SER A 8 -7.34 6.11 -5.77
N GLY A 9 -8.01 7.18 -5.32
CA GLY A 9 -9.43 7.45 -5.61
C GLY A 9 -10.32 7.50 -4.36
N GLU A 10 -11.64 7.48 -4.57
CA GLU A 10 -12.61 7.41 -3.46
C GLU A 10 -12.48 6.08 -2.71
N LEU A 11 -12.37 6.14 -1.38
CA LEU A 11 -12.11 4.98 -0.53
C LEU A 11 -13.28 3.97 -0.55
N PRO A 12 -13.12 2.80 -1.21
CA PRO A 12 -14.17 1.80 -1.32
C PRO A 12 -14.19 0.90 -0.07
N LYS A 13 -15.34 0.26 0.17
CA LYS A 13 -15.54 -0.60 1.35
C LYS A 13 -14.59 -1.80 1.43
N HIS A 14 -14.15 -2.34 0.29
CA HIS A 14 -13.26 -3.51 0.28
C HIS A 14 -11.86 -3.18 0.82
N VAL A 15 -11.32 -1.98 0.53
CA VAL A 15 -10.03 -1.52 1.10
C VAL A 15 -10.11 -1.48 2.62
N LEU A 16 -11.20 -0.92 3.18
CA LEU A 16 -11.43 -0.91 4.62
C LEU A 16 -11.54 -2.33 5.18
N THR A 17 -12.19 -3.24 4.46
CA THR A 17 -12.35 -4.63 4.87
C THR A 17 -10.99 -5.34 4.93
N SER A 18 -10.14 -5.15 3.91
CA SER A 18 -8.78 -5.69 3.86
C SER A 18 -7.90 -5.14 4.99
N LEU A 19 -7.93 -3.82 5.19
CA LEU A 19 -7.19 -3.16 6.27
C LEU A 19 -7.65 -3.66 7.65
N ASN A 20 -8.96 -3.74 7.88
CA ASN A 20 -9.53 -4.23 9.13
C ASN A 20 -9.20 -5.71 9.37
N ALA A 21 -9.08 -6.52 8.32
CA ALA A 21 -8.66 -7.91 8.46
C ALA A 21 -7.24 -8.00 9.06
N VAL A 22 -6.32 -7.14 8.61
CA VAL A 22 -4.97 -7.05 9.22
C VAL A 22 -5.07 -6.60 10.67
N LEU A 23 -5.81 -5.52 10.96
CA LEU A 23 -5.98 -5.00 12.32
C LEU A 23 -6.57 -6.03 13.29
N SER A 24 -7.40 -6.95 12.80
CA SER A 24 -8.08 -7.96 13.60
C SER A 24 -7.19 -9.15 14.01
N VAL A 25 -6.05 -9.35 13.33
CA VAL A 25 -5.18 -10.50 13.55
C VAL A 25 -3.76 -10.11 13.99
N GLU A 26 -3.32 -8.88 13.75
CA GLU A 26 -2.02 -8.38 14.20
C GLU A 26 -2.24 -7.36 15.32
N ASP A 27 -1.78 -7.64 16.53
CA ASP A 27 -2.06 -6.79 17.70
C ASP A 27 -1.20 -5.51 17.72
N ASP A 28 0.08 -5.61 17.33
CA ASP A 28 1.07 -4.53 17.49
C ASP A 28 1.51 -3.85 16.18
N SER A 29 0.88 -4.20 15.04
CA SER A 29 1.28 -3.63 13.75
C SER A 29 0.84 -2.17 13.60
N LYS A 30 1.71 -1.32 13.05
CA LYS A 30 1.31 -0.02 12.50
C LYS A 30 0.92 -0.19 11.04
N ILE A 31 -0.14 0.50 10.63
CA ILE A 31 -0.59 0.56 9.24
C ILE A 31 -0.36 1.98 8.73
N TYR A 32 0.42 2.10 7.67
CA TYR A 32 0.57 3.33 6.90
C TYR A 32 -0.34 3.23 5.68
N PHE A 33 -1.43 3.99 5.67
CA PHE A 33 -2.36 3.99 4.55
C PHE A 33 -2.23 5.26 3.72
N CYS A 34 -1.76 5.12 2.49
CA CYS A 34 -1.67 6.21 1.53
C CYS A 34 -2.88 6.22 0.59
N GLY A 35 -3.60 7.33 0.59
CA GLY A 35 -4.73 7.53 -0.31
C GLY A 35 -5.23 8.96 -0.37
N SER A 36 -6.38 9.18 -0.99
CA SER A 36 -6.97 10.52 -1.19
C SER A 36 -8.08 10.86 -0.21
N ASP A 37 -8.64 9.87 0.48
CA ASP A 37 -9.75 10.02 1.42
C ASP A 37 -9.51 9.16 2.67
N ASN A 38 -9.73 9.75 3.84
CA ASN A 38 -9.62 9.10 5.15
C ASN A 38 -10.90 9.19 5.98
N SER A 39 -12.01 9.67 5.42
CA SER A 39 -13.28 9.92 6.13
C SER A 39 -13.85 8.69 6.87
N LYS A 40 -13.44 7.49 6.46
CA LYS A 40 -13.88 6.20 7.02
C LYS A 40 -12.79 5.48 7.82
N LEU A 41 -11.65 6.12 8.05
CA LEU A 41 -10.53 5.57 8.80
C LEU A 41 -10.47 6.24 10.16
N ASP A 42 -10.82 5.48 11.19
CA ASP A 42 -10.72 5.89 12.58
C ASP A 42 -10.14 4.74 13.39
N HIS A 43 -8.82 4.67 13.45
CA HIS A 43 -8.09 3.71 14.28
C HIS A 43 -6.70 4.27 14.61
N ASP A 44 -6.33 4.23 15.88
CA ASP A 44 -5.05 4.75 16.42
C ASP A 44 -3.78 4.14 15.79
N ARG A 45 -3.85 2.90 15.31
CA ARG A 45 -2.76 2.19 14.62
C ARG A 45 -2.66 2.51 13.12
N VAL A 46 -3.57 3.31 12.57
CA VAL A 46 -3.59 3.68 11.16
C VAL A 46 -3.08 5.11 10.99
N THR A 47 -1.90 5.25 10.42
CA THR A 47 -1.36 6.54 9.98
C THR A 47 -1.83 6.80 8.54
N PHE A 48 -2.73 7.77 8.38
CA PHE A 48 -3.17 8.20 7.05
C PHE A 48 -2.14 9.14 6.40
N ILE A 49 -1.90 8.91 5.12
CA ILE A 49 -0.97 9.64 4.28
C ILE A 49 -1.74 10.15 3.06
N ASN A 50 -1.89 11.48 2.93
CA ASN A 50 -2.60 12.03 1.79
C ASN A 50 -1.72 11.98 0.52
N SER A 51 -2.04 11.06 -0.38
CA SER A 51 -1.33 10.81 -1.65
C SER A 51 -1.07 12.05 -2.51
N LYS A 52 -1.94 13.08 -2.43
CA LYS A 52 -1.81 14.32 -3.20
C LYS A 52 -0.75 15.28 -2.64
N TYR A 53 -0.51 15.26 -1.34
CA TYR A 53 0.31 16.26 -0.65
C TYR A 53 1.58 15.69 -0.06
N PHE A 54 1.72 14.37 0.00
CA PHE A 54 2.73 13.76 0.84
C PHE A 54 4.11 13.61 0.18
N PHE A 55 4.19 13.55 -1.15
CA PHE A 55 5.48 13.48 -1.84
C PHE A 55 5.53 14.44 -3.02
N ASP A 56 6.49 15.37 -3.00
CA ASP A 56 7.05 15.96 -4.22
C ASP A 56 8.16 15.02 -4.73
N SER A 57 7.77 13.78 -5.06
CA SER A 57 8.74 12.76 -5.46
C SER A 57 8.98 12.87 -6.96
N HIS A 58 10.22 13.20 -7.30
CA HIS A 58 10.74 13.12 -8.66
C HIS A 58 10.41 11.77 -9.32
N TYR A 59 10.36 10.66 -8.57
CA TYR A 59 10.03 9.35 -9.14
C TYR A 59 8.55 9.23 -9.53
N ILE A 60 7.64 9.70 -8.68
CA ILE A 60 6.19 9.65 -8.96
C ILE A 60 5.86 10.54 -10.17
N ASN A 61 6.42 11.76 -10.20
CA ASN A 61 6.27 12.67 -11.33
C ASN A 61 6.81 12.07 -12.63
N LYS A 62 7.96 11.37 -12.56
CA LYS A 62 8.55 10.69 -13.71
C LYS A 62 7.68 9.55 -14.24
N ILE A 63 6.84 8.90 -13.42
CA ILE A 63 5.89 7.88 -13.92
C ILE A 63 4.77 8.53 -14.74
N GLU A 64 4.26 9.68 -14.30
CA GLU A 64 3.28 10.44 -15.09
C GLU A 64 3.88 10.91 -16.43
N GLU A 65 5.18 11.19 -16.46
CA GLU A 65 5.90 11.44 -17.72
C GLU A 65 6.11 10.18 -18.55
N LEU A 66 6.33 9.02 -17.93
CA LEU A 66 6.46 7.73 -18.61
C LEU A 66 5.16 7.28 -19.29
N GLU A 67 3.99 7.76 -18.85
CA GLU A 67 2.73 7.54 -19.57
C GLU A 67 2.72 8.16 -20.97
N LYS A 68 3.56 9.16 -21.22
CA LYS A 68 3.74 9.73 -22.57
C LYS A 68 4.56 8.82 -23.48
N PHE A 69 5.19 7.76 -22.96
CA PHE A 69 5.84 6.74 -23.78
C PHE A 69 4.80 5.72 -24.26
N GLU A 70 4.60 5.65 -25.58
CA GLU A 70 3.85 4.61 -26.32
C GLU A 70 4.25 3.15 -26.01
N ARG A 71 5.23 2.91 -25.11
CA ARG A 71 5.84 1.61 -24.81
C ARG A 71 5.09 0.75 -23.79
N LEU A 72 4.01 1.25 -23.17
CA LEU A 72 3.24 0.53 -22.14
C LEU A 72 1.84 0.09 -22.64
N ASP A 73 1.64 0.03 -23.96
CA ASP A 73 0.36 -0.31 -24.62
C ASP A 73 -0.84 0.51 -24.11
N ASN A 74 -0.59 1.68 -23.51
CA ASN A 74 -1.58 2.49 -22.79
C ASN A 74 -2.37 1.70 -21.73
N ASN A 75 -1.79 0.64 -21.15
CA ASN A 75 -2.47 -0.18 -20.16
C ASN A 75 -2.51 0.54 -18.80
N PRO A 76 -3.68 0.97 -18.32
CA PRO A 76 -3.79 1.70 -17.05
C PRO A 76 -3.35 0.86 -15.84
N LEU A 77 -3.41 -0.48 -15.93
CA LEU A 77 -2.99 -1.37 -14.84
C LEU A 77 -1.48 -1.32 -14.59
N TRP A 78 -0.69 -1.05 -15.63
CA TRP A 78 0.76 -0.96 -15.52
C TRP A 78 1.15 0.33 -14.82
N LYS A 79 0.48 1.44 -15.16
CA LYS A 79 0.66 2.72 -14.47
C LYS A 79 0.36 2.56 -12.97
N THR A 80 -0.81 2.07 -12.62
CA THR A 80 -1.22 1.94 -11.20
C THR A 80 -0.31 1.00 -10.42
N SER A 81 0.14 -0.09 -11.05
CA SER A 81 1.10 -1.01 -10.45
C SER A 81 2.47 -0.38 -10.21
N LEU A 82 3.00 0.36 -11.19
CA LEU A 82 4.27 1.08 -11.05
C LEU A 82 4.17 2.19 -10.00
N GLN A 83 3.14 3.03 -10.08
CA GLN A 83 2.90 4.08 -9.08
C GLN A 83 2.91 3.52 -7.67
N ARG A 84 2.18 2.42 -7.45
CA ARG A 84 2.15 1.73 -6.16
C ARG A 84 3.53 1.35 -5.65
N ILE A 85 4.40 0.77 -6.48
CA ILE A 85 5.77 0.41 -6.07
C ILE A 85 6.52 1.64 -5.55
N PHE A 86 6.43 2.77 -6.25
CA PHE A 86 7.12 4.00 -5.83
C PHE A 86 6.49 4.64 -4.60
N TYR A 87 5.17 4.65 -4.46
CA TYR A 87 4.53 5.09 -3.22
C TYR A 87 4.97 4.25 -2.03
N LEU A 88 5.02 2.92 -2.17
CA LEU A 88 5.51 2.03 -1.11
C LEU A 88 6.96 2.36 -0.72
N TYR A 89 7.83 2.58 -1.71
CA TYR A 89 9.23 2.96 -1.50
C TYR A 89 9.37 4.30 -0.78
N GLU A 90 8.65 5.33 -1.24
CA GLU A 90 8.71 6.67 -0.66
C GLU A 90 8.18 6.69 0.78
N ILE A 91 7.09 5.97 1.07
CA ILE A 91 6.55 5.82 2.43
C ILE A 91 7.57 5.12 3.33
N ALA A 92 8.14 4.00 2.87
CA ALA A 92 9.12 3.27 3.64
C ALA A 92 10.33 4.15 3.99
N ASN A 93 10.85 4.91 3.03
CA ASN A 93 11.98 5.81 3.28
C ASN A 93 11.62 6.97 4.22
N HIS A 94 10.49 7.62 3.98
CA HIS A 94 10.08 8.79 4.77
C HIS A 94 9.91 8.46 6.26
N PHE A 95 9.35 7.29 6.55
CA PHE A 95 9.10 6.84 7.91
C PHE A 95 10.23 5.94 8.47
N ASN A 96 11.33 5.77 7.74
CA ASN A 96 12.44 4.87 8.09
C ASN A 96 11.98 3.43 8.43
N ILE A 97 11.12 2.87 7.58
CA ILE A 97 10.57 1.52 7.73
C ILE A 97 11.46 0.52 7.00
N ASP A 98 12.26 -0.23 7.76
CA ASP A 98 13.21 -1.21 7.19
C ASP A 98 12.52 -2.44 6.57
N LYS A 99 11.37 -2.84 7.13
CA LYS A 99 10.60 -4.02 6.71
C LYS A 99 9.11 -3.75 6.86
N PHE A 100 8.38 -3.99 5.79
CA PHE A 100 6.93 -3.90 5.79
C PHE A 100 6.30 -5.01 4.96
N ILE A 101 5.01 -5.21 5.15
CA ILE A 101 4.17 -6.04 4.30
C ILE A 101 3.24 -5.12 3.50
N HIS A 102 3.07 -5.45 2.22
CA HIS A 102 2.04 -4.87 1.38
C HIS A 102 1.11 -5.99 0.91
N PHE A 103 -0.19 -5.73 0.93
CA PHE A 103 -1.19 -6.56 0.29
C PHE A 103 -1.95 -5.74 -0.75
N ASP A 104 -2.42 -6.44 -1.78
CA ASP A 104 -3.47 -5.89 -2.63
C ASP A 104 -4.72 -5.63 -1.78
N ASN A 105 -5.51 -4.63 -2.17
CA ASN A 105 -6.64 -4.14 -1.37
C ASN A 105 -7.84 -5.11 -1.33
N ASP A 106 -7.77 -6.22 -2.06
CA ASP A 106 -8.76 -7.30 -2.12
C ASP A 106 -8.31 -8.57 -1.37
N VAL A 107 -7.27 -8.48 -0.54
CA VAL A 107 -6.79 -9.57 0.32
C VAL A 107 -7.45 -9.52 1.69
N ILE A 108 -7.87 -10.68 2.21
CA ILE A 108 -8.35 -10.86 3.59
C ILE A 108 -7.40 -11.79 4.35
N VAL A 109 -6.94 -11.34 5.50
CA VAL A 109 -6.00 -12.07 6.36
C VAL A 109 -6.75 -12.61 7.57
N PHE A 110 -6.63 -13.93 7.82
CA PHE A 110 -7.32 -14.59 8.94
C PHE A 110 -6.38 -15.01 10.07
N LYS A 111 -5.06 -14.90 9.87
CA LYS A 111 -4.03 -15.24 10.85
C LYS A 111 -2.80 -14.34 10.67
N PRO A 112 -2.04 -14.07 11.74
CA PRO A 112 -0.81 -13.31 11.63
C PRO A 112 0.11 -13.86 10.55
N LEU A 113 0.67 -13.00 9.70
CA LEU A 113 1.45 -13.45 8.53
C LEU A 113 2.73 -14.17 8.99
N MET A 114 3.30 -13.76 10.13
CA MET A 114 4.50 -14.39 10.66
C MET A 114 4.31 -15.85 11.07
N GLN A 115 3.09 -16.24 11.43
CA GLN A 115 2.75 -17.66 11.65
C GLN A 115 2.64 -18.43 10.33
N SER A 116 2.28 -17.73 9.24
CA SER A 116 2.00 -18.30 7.91
C SER A 116 3.23 -18.39 7.00
N ILE A 117 4.25 -17.53 7.18
CA ILE A 117 5.49 -17.54 6.38
C ILE A 117 6.27 -18.86 6.48
N ARG A 118 6.04 -19.68 7.52
CA ARG A 118 6.57 -21.05 7.59
C ARG A 118 6.14 -21.94 6.40
N PHE A 119 5.02 -21.63 5.75
CA PHE A 119 4.46 -22.43 4.66
C PHE A 119 4.87 -21.95 3.26
N LEU A 120 5.42 -20.74 3.12
CA LEU A 120 5.85 -20.14 1.85
C LEU A 120 7.35 -20.34 1.58
N LYS A 121 7.91 -21.48 1.97
CA LYS A 121 9.22 -21.88 1.45
C LYS A 121 9.05 -22.18 -0.04
N ILE A 122 9.43 -21.20 -0.87
CA ILE A 122 9.64 -21.41 -2.29
C ILE A 122 10.65 -22.54 -2.41
N GLN A 123 10.19 -23.70 -2.89
CA GLN A 123 11.10 -24.78 -3.26
C GLN A 123 11.96 -24.22 -4.41
N LYS A 124 13.27 -24.13 -4.15
CA LYS A 124 14.27 -23.84 -5.18
C LYS A 124 14.33 -24.98 -6.18
#